data_AF-L9Z3S1-F1
#
_entry.id   AF-L9Z3S1-F1
#
_cell.length_a   1.000
_cell.length_b   1.000
_cell.length_c   1.000
_cell.angle_alpha   90.00
_cell.angle_beta   90.00
_cell.angle_gamma   90.00
#
_symmetry.space_group_name_H-M   'P 1'
#
loop_
_entity.id
_entity.type
_entity.pdbx_description
1 polymer ?
#
loop_
_entity_poly.entity_id
_entity_poly.type
_entity_poly.pdbx_seq_one_letter_code
_entity_poly.pdbx_strand_id
1 'polypeptide(L)'
;MPPFDTVFEGTDGRYVTDWQIERRLRAGVWTLCLRQRAPEKVVVETRDGALLLLAAIEPAELPAGVGIRVTDDRTRVVDTRAGPSRTAPYTPPADGERSGVTGHEG
;
A
#
# COMPACT_ATOMS: atom_id res chain seq x y z
N MET A 1 -26.02 -2.93 -5.40
CA MET A 1 -25.05 -1.89 -5.06
C MET A 1 -23.73 -2.31 -5.69
N PRO A 2 -22.99 -1.45 -6.41
CA PRO A 2 -21.68 -1.83 -6.91
C PRO A 2 -20.78 -2.24 -5.73
N PRO A 3 -19.81 -3.14 -5.94
CA PRO A 3 -18.96 -3.66 -4.86
C PRO A 3 -17.91 -2.63 -4.36
N PHE A 4 -17.98 -1.40 -4.86
CA PHE A 4 -17.22 -0.21 -4.48
C PHE A 4 -17.96 1.03 -4.98
N ASP A 5 -17.95 2.12 -4.22
CA ASP A 5 -18.58 3.38 -4.60
C ASP A 5 -17.57 4.37 -5.23
N THR A 6 -16.31 4.36 -4.76
CA THR A 6 -15.31 5.37 -5.14
C THR A 6 -13.90 4.76 -5.34
N VAL A 7 -13.16 5.32 -6.32
CA VAL A 7 -11.73 5.04 -6.54
C VAL A 7 -10.91 6.23 -6.07
N PHE A 8 -9.76 5.95 -5.46
CA PHE A 8 -8.85 6.95 -4.94
C PHE A 8 -7.46 6.79 -5.53
N GLU A 9 -6.85 7.92 -5.90
CA GLU A 9 -5.43 8.02 -6.18
C GLU A 9 -4.67 8.43 -4.90
N GLY A 10 -3.64 7.67 -4.57
CA GLY A 10 -2.73 7.95 -3.47
C GLY A 10 -1.56 8.82 -3.90
N THR A 11 -1.04 9.62 -2.98
CA THR A 11 0.22 10.38 -3.20
C THR A 11 1.44 9.49 -3.43
N ASP A 12 1.33 8.18 -3.18
CA ASP A 12 2.32 7.16 -3.52
C ASP A 12 2.19 6.65 -4.98
N GLY A 13 1.30 7.23 -5.77
CA GLY A 13 1.01 6.86 -7.16
C GLY A 13 0.22 5.55 -7.30
N ARG A 14 -0.29 5.00 -6.18
CA ARG A 14 -1.11 3.79 -6.19
C ARG A 14 -2.59 4.14 -6.12
N TYR A 15 -3.42 3.25 -6.64
CA TYR A 15 -4.87 3.42 -6.64
C TYR A 15 -5.52 2.40 -5.71
N VAL A 16 -6.57 2.82 -5.02
CA VAL A 16 -7.34 1.98 -4.09
C VAL A 16 -8.81 2.30 -4.21
N THR A 17 -9.66 1.31 -3.94
CA THR A 17 -11.11 1.55 -3.78
C THR A 17 -11.46 1.85 -2.32
N ASP A 18 -12.60 2.50 -2.10
CA ASP A 18 -13.22 2.64 -0.77
C ASP A 18 -13.27 1.31 0.01
N TRP A 19 -13.65 0.21 -0.64
CA TRP A 19 -13.66 -1.12 -0.04
C TRP A 19 -12.27 -1.54 0.45
N GLN A 20 -11.22 -1.26 -0.32
CA GLN A 20 -9.83 -1.54 0.08
C GLN A 20 -9.37 -0.63 1.22
N ILE A 21 -9.82 0.64 1.27
CA ILE A 21 -9.56 1.55 2.38
C ILE A 21 -10.17 0.97 3.65
N GLU A 22 -11.48 0.69 3.63
CA GLU A 22 -12.20 0.15 4.77
C GLU A 22 -11.60 -1.16 5.27
N ARG A 23 -11.23 -2.06 4.37
CA ARG A 23 -10.59 -3.32 4.72
C ARG A 23 -9.25 -3.10 5.44
N ARG A 24 -8.42 -2.16 5.00
CA ARG A 24 -7.13 -1.86 5.64
C ARG A 24 -7.31 -1.18 7.00
N LEU A 25 -8.30 -0.31 7.13
CA LEU A 25 -8.69 0.30 8.41
C LEU A 25 -9.17 -0.77 9.40
N ARG A 26 -10.11 -1.65 8.99
CA ARG A 26 -10.61 -2.76 9.82
C ARG A 26 -9.49 -3.73 10.24
N ALA A 27 -8.51 -3.96 9.37
CA ALA A 27 -7.37 -4.82 9.68
C ALA A 27 -6.28 -4.13 10.52
N GLY A 28 -6.43 -2.84 10.86
CA GLY A 28 -5.41 -2.07 11.58
C GLY A 28 -4.11 -1.86 10.79
N VAL A 29 -4.14 -2.07 9.46
CA VAL A 29 -2.98 -1.83 8.59
C VAL A 29 -2.80 -0.33 8.37
N TRP A 30 -3.90 0.41 8.35
CA TRP A 30 -3.95 1.87 8.25
C TRP A 30 -4.75 2.45 9.42
N THR A 31 -4.37 3.65 9.84
CA THR A 31 -5.12 4.47 10.81
C THR A 31 -5.73 5.66 10.08
N LEU A 32 -7.02 5.92 10.28
CA LEU A 32 -7.68 7.09 9.70
C LEU A 32 -7.27 8.36 10.45
N CYS A 33 -6.67 9.31 9.75
CA CYS A 33 -6.28 10.61 10.34
C CYS A 33 -7.33 11.69 10.04
N LEU A 34 -7.79 11.78 8.79
CA LEU A 34 -8.74 12.80 8.34
C LEU A 34 -9.62 12.28 7.21
N ARG A 35 -10.89 12.69 7.17
CA ARG A 35 -11.78 12.48 6.03
C ARG A 35 -12.53 13.76 5.68
N GLN A 36 -12.44 14.16 4.42
CA GLN A 36 -13.19 15.26 3.82
C GLN A 36 -14.15 14.68 2.78
N ARG A 37 -15.37 15.23 2.68
CA ARG A 37 -16.42 14.70 1.76
C ARG A 37 -16.54 15.46 0.43
N ALA A 38 -16.15 16.73 0.37
CA ALA A 38 -16.32 17.56 -0.83
C ALA A 38 -15.12 18.52 -1.01
N PRO A 39 -14.17 18.24 -1.94
CA PRO A 39 -14.01 16.98 -2.66
C PRO A 39 -13.66 15.81 -1.71
N GLU A 40 -14.00 14.58 -2.09
CA GLU A 40 -13.73 13.43 -1.24
C GLU A 40 -12.21 13.16 -1.16
N LYS A 41 -11.68 13.27 0.06
CA LYS A 41 -10.27 13.05 0.37
C LYS A 41 -10.15 12.32 1.70
N VAL A 42 -9.19 11.40 1.78
CA VAL A 42 -8.89 10.64 3.00
C VAL A 42 -7.40 10.74 3.27
N VAL A 43 -7.02 11.08 4.49
CA VAL A 43 -5.63 10.96 4.96
C VAL A 43 -5.57 9.79 5.92
N VAL A 44 -4.68 8.86 5.63
CA VAL A 44 -4.39 7.71 6.49
C VAL A 44 -2.92 7.69 6.87
N GLU A 45 -2.64 7.23 8.08
CA GLU A 45 -1.31 6.80 8.48
C GLU A 45 -1.15 5.32 8.14
N THR A 46 -0.06 4.99 7.44
CA THR A 46 0.29 3.61 7.08
C THR A 46 1.03 2.92 8.22
N ARG A 47 1.14 1.59 8.16
CA ARG A 47 1.90 0.79 9.15
C ARG A 47 3.35 1.25 9.34
N ASP A 48 3.95 1.85 8.32
CA ASP A 48 5.33 2.35 8.36
C ASP A 48 5.42 3.78 8.93
N GLY A 49 4.33 4.33 9.47
CA GLY A 49 4.25 5.68 10.03
C GLY A 49 4.16 6.79 8.98
N ALA A 50 4.02 6.44 7.69
CA ALA A 50 3.90 7.44 6.62
C ALA A 50 2.45 7.90 6.45
N LEU A 51 2.26 9.20 6.21
CA LEU A 51 0.95 9.77 5.83
C LEU A 51 0.72 9.60 4.33
N LEU A 52 -0.44 9.04 3.99
CA LEU A 52 -0.91 8.83 2.62
C LEU A 52 -2.21 9.61 2.42
N LEU A 53 -2.17 10.59 1.51
CA LEU A 53 -3.37 11.27 1.04
C LEU A 53 -3.97 10.48 -0.13
N LEU A 54 -5.26 10.20 -0.03
CA LEU A 54 -6.08 9.52 -1.01
C LEU A 54 -7.11 10.53 -1.53
N ALA A 55 -7.06 10.88 -2.81
CA ALA A 55 -8.02 11.76 -3.46
C ALA A 55 -8.95 10.95 -4.36
N ALA A 56 -10.26 11.15 -4.22
CA ALA A 56 -11.21 10.50 -5.11
C ALA A 56 -11.00 10.96 -6.56
N ILE A 57 -11.08 10.00 -7.47
CA ILE A 57 -11.00 10.20 -8.92
C ILE A 57 -12.16 9.48 -9.60
N GLU A 58 -12.52 9.94 -10.79
CA GLU A 58 -13.45 9.19 -11.63
C GLU A 58 -12.74 7.93 -12.18
N PRO A 59 -13.40 6.76 -12.23
CA PRO A 59 -12.79 5.55 -12.79
C PRO A 59 -12.29 5.72 -14.24
N ALA A 60 -12.89 6.65 -15.00
CA ALA A 60 -12.47 7.00 -16.35
C ALA A 60 -11.11 7.74 -16.42
N GLU A 61 -10.65 8.29 -15.30
CA GLU A 61 -9.33 8.94 -15.17
C GLU A 61 -8.21 7.93 -14.87
N LEU A 62 -8.54 6.65 -14.67
CA LEU A 62 -7.54 5.62 -14.46
C LEU A 62 -6.60 5.52 -15.67
N PRO A 63 -5.29 5.49 -15.44
CA PRO A 63 -4.32 5.36 -16.52
C PRO A 63 -4.40 3.97 -17.17
N ALA A 64 -4.05 3.89 -18.45
CA ALA A 64 -4.01 2.64 -19.20
C ALA A 64 -3.14 1.59 -18.46
N GLY A 65 -3.67 0.39 -18.27
CA GLY A 65 -3.03 -0.67 -17.48
C GLY A 65 -3.38 -0.65 -15.99
N VAL A 66 -4.20 0.31 -15.52
CA VAL A 66 -4.85 0.23 -14.21
C VAL A 66 -6.32 -0.07 -14.41
N GLY A 67 -6.81 -1.11 -13.74
CA GLY A 67 -8.19 -1.53 -13.82
C GLY A 67 -8.72 -2.00 -12.48
N ILE A 68 -10.03 -2.10 -12.39
CA ILE A 68 -10.71 -2.59 -11.18
C ILE A 68 -11.20 -4.00 -11.47
N ARG A 69 -10.86 -4.94 -10.58
CA ARG A 69 -11.39 -6.30 -10.62
C ARG A 69 -12.30 -6.56 -9.43
N VAL A 70 -13.42 -7.19 -9.73
CA VAL A 70 -14.39 -7.68 -8.74
C VAL A 70 -14.33 -9.20 -8.75
N THR A 71 -14.17 -9.81 -7.58
CA THR A 71 -14.19 -11.27 -7.42
C THR A 71 -14.74 -11.60 -6.04
N ASP A 72 -15.77 -12.44 -5.95
CA ASP A 72 -16.40 -12.88 -4.70
C ASP A 72 -16.69 -11.71 -3.72
N ASP A 73 -17.36 -10.68 -4.21
CA ASP A 73 -17.70 -9.44 -3.47
C ASP A 73 -16.49 -8.63 -2.96
N ARG A 74 -15.31 -8.89 -3.51
CA ARG A 74 -14.09 -8.13 -3.23
C ARG A 74 -13.74 -7.27 -4.43
N THR A 75 -13.52 -5.99 -4.18
CA THR A 75 -13.02 -5.05 -5.18
C THR A 75 -11.54 -4.79 -4.97
N ARG A 76 -10.74 -4.94 -6.02
CA ARG A 76 -9.32 -4.61 -5.98
C ARG A 76 -8.88 -3.87 -7.25
N VAL A 77 -8.09 -2.82 -7.06
CA VAL A 77 -7.28 -2.24 -8.14
C VAL A 77 -6.18 -3.21 -8.55
N VAL A 78 -6.07 -3.44 -9.86
CA VAL A 78 -4.98 -4.13 -10.53
C VAL A 78 -4.22 -3.11 -11.36
N ASP A 79 -2.93 -2.93 -11.06
CA ASP A 79 -2.02 -2.09 -11.85
C ASP A 79 -1.02 -3.02 -12.56
N THR A 80 -1.12 -3.11 -13.88
CA THR A 80 -0.21 -3.91 -14.72
C THR A 80 0.96 -3.09 -15.27
N ARG A 81 1.03 -1.78 -14.99
CA ARG A 81 2.18 -0.92 -15.34
C ARG A 81 3.33 -1.17 -14.37
N ALA A 82 2.99 -1.45 -13.11
CA ALA A 82 3.93 -2.04 -12.17
C ALA A 82 4.31 -3.44 -12.71
N GLY A 83 5.53 -3.58 -13.23
CA GLY A 83 6.08 -4.91 -13.56
C GLY A 83 6.02 -5.86 -12.36
N PRO A 84 6.34 -7.16 -12.52
CA PRO A 84 6.33 -8.10 -11.39
C PRO A 84 7.13 -7.48 -10.24
N SER A 85 6.46 -7.26 -9.11
CA SER A 85 7.06 -6.63 -7.95
C SER A 85 8.38 -7.36 -7.66
N ARG A 86 9.50 -6.66 -7.80
CA ARG A 86 10.80 -7.18 -7.38
C ARG A 86 10.83 -7.20 -5.86
N THR A 87 10.08 -8.11 -5.27
CA THR A 87 10.40 -8.67 -3.96
C THR A 87 11.68 -9.46 -4.19
N ALA A 88 12.83 -8.78 -4.18
CA ALA A 88 14.08 -9.48 -4.03
C ALA A 88 13.97 -10.26 -2.71
N PRO A 89 14.20 -11.58 -2.68
CA PRO A 89 14.27 -12.29 -1.41
C PRO A 89 15.33 -11.59 -0.57
N TYR A 90 14.92 -11.13 0.62
CA TYR A 90 15.83 -10.61 1.61
C TYR A 90 16.86 -11.71 1.91
N THR A 91 18.07 -11.52 1.42
CA THR A 91 19.23 -12.30 1.87
C THR A 91 19.74 -11.53 3.08
N PRO A 92 19.56 -12.03 4.32
CA PRO A 92 20.20 -11.39 5.46
C PRO A 92 21.71 -11.35 5.19
N PRO A 93 22.39 -10.23 5.51
CA PRO A 93 23.85 -10.19 5.44
C PRO A 93 24.37 -11.29 6.36
N ALA A 94 25.30 -12.11 5.86
CA ALA A 94 25.98 -13.11 6.67
C ALA A 94 26.58 -12.39 7.88
N ASP A 95 26.11 -12.75 9.07
CA ASP A 95 26.66 -12.25 10.32
C ASP A 95 28.17 -12.45 10.30
N GLY A 96 28.89 -11.34 10.42
CA GLY A 96 30.34 -11.34 10.48
C GLY A 96 30.81 -12.17 11.67
N GLU A 97 31.56 -13.22 11.38
CA GLU A 97 32.32 -13.98 12.36
C GLU A 97 33.41 -13.06 12.92
N ARG A 98 33.03 -12.25 13.92
CA ARG A 98 33.97 -11.56 14.81
C ARG A 98 34.52 -12.61 15.77
N SER A 99 35.46 -13.42 15.30
CA SER A 99 36.25 -14.27 16.18
C SER A 99 37.26 -13.39 16.93
N GLY A 100 37.15 -13.43 18.26
CA GLY A 100 37.84 -12.54 19.18
C GLY A 100 39.36 -12.73 19.21
N VAL A 101 40.03 -11.62 19.49
CA VAL A 101 41.38 -11.60 20.08
C VAL A 101 41.33 -12.25 21.46
N THR A 102 42.20 -13.24 21.68
CA THR A 102 42.90 -13.41 22.96
C THR A 102 44.34 -13.76 22.64
N GLY A 103 45.25 -12.83 22.94
CA GLY A 103 46.69 -13.13 22.97
C GLY A 103 47.00 -14.07 24.13
N HIS A 104 48.07 -14.85 23.96
CA HIS A 104 48.82 -15.41 25.07
C HIS A 104 50.30 -15.46 24.67
N GLU A 105 51.10 -14.75 25.46
CA GLU A 105 52.57 -14.76 25.48
C GLU A 105 53.12 -16.14 25.89
N GLY A 106 54.29 -16.51 25.36
CA GLY A 106 55.06 -17.68 25.74
C GLY A 106 56.26 -17.89 24.82
#